data_AF-A0A967X6U1-F1
#
_entry.id   AF-A0A967X6U1-F1
#
_cell.length_a   1.000
_cell.length_b   1.000
_cell.length_c   1.000
_cell.angle_alpha   90.00
_cell.angle_beta   90.00
_cell.angle_gamma   90.00
#
_symmetry.space_group_name_H-M   'P 1'
#
loop_
_entity.id
_entity.type
_entity.pdbx_description
1 polymer ?
#
loop_
_entity_poly.entity_id
_entity_poly.type
_entity_poly.pdbx_seq_one_letter_code
_entity_poly.pdbx_strand_id
1 'polypeptide(L)' 'VAYGLGITGVDPIEYDIIFERFLNPERVSMPDIDVDFCMRGRDQVIRYVAEKYDGEGDDGKRVAQIITFGTLQARAVIR' A
#
# COMPACT_ATOMS: atom_id res chain seq x y z
N VAL A 1 7.19 -14.04 -8.32
CA VAL A 1 8.02 -13.53 -7.19
C VAL A 1 7.15 -13.19 -5.98
N ALA A 2 6.20 -12.25 -6.08
CA ALA A 2 5.36 -11.82 -4.95
C ALA A 2 4.67 -12.99 -4.21
N TYR A 3 4.08 -13.94 -4.95
CA TYR A 3 3.51 -15.17 -4.38
C TYR A 3 4.54 -16.03 -3.62
N GLY A 4 5.72 -16.29 -4.23
CA GLY A 4 6.78 -17.08 -3.59
C GLY A 4 7.42 -16.43 -2.36
N LEU A 5 7.28 -15.11 -2.18
CA LEU A 5 7.70 -14.38 -0.99
C LEU A 5 6.56 -14.19 0.04
N GLY A 6 5.37 -14.70 -0.24
CA GLY A 6 4.20 -14.56 0.64
C GLY A 6 3.58 -13.16 0.67
N ILE A 7 3.91 -12.29 -0.30
CA ILE A 7 3.30 -10.96 -0.42
C ILE A 7 1.86 -11.09 -0.93
N THR A 8 1.61 -12.03 -1.85
CA THR A 8 0.27 -12.35 -2.37
C THR A 8 -0.11 -13.78 -2.01
N GLY A 9 -1.40 -14.03 -1.76
CA GLY A 9 -1.92 -15.37 -1.41
C GLY A 9 -2.43 -16.21 -2.58
N VAL A 10 -2.39 -15.69 -3.81
CA VAL A 10 -2.92 -16.35 -5.01
C VAL A 10 -1.75 -16.81 -5.89
N ASP A 11 -1.81 -18.05 -6.39
CA ASP A 11 -0.83 -18.61 -7.31
C ASP A 11 -1.01 -18.01 -8.72
N PRO A 12 -0.08 -17.19 -9.22
CA PRO A 12 -0.24 -16.55 -10.53
C PRO A 12 -0.16 -17.56 -11.69
N ILE A 13 0.47 -18.72 -11.52
CA ILE A 13 0.62 -19.72 -12.59
C ILE A 13 -0.69 -20.48 -12.79
N GLU A 14 -1.39 -20.82 -11.70
CA GLU A 14 -2.69 -21.51 -11.75
C GLU A 14 -3.75 -20.68 -12.50
N TYR A 15 -3.72 -19.36 -12.32
CA TYR A 15 -4.74 -18.44 -12.86
C TYR A 15 -4.26 -17.61 -14.06
N ASP A 16 -3.12 -17.96 -14.67
CA ASP A 16 -2.53 -17.25 -15.83
C ASP A 16 -2.40 -15.72 -15.61
N ILE A 17 -2.02 -15.32 -14.39
CA ILE A 17 -1.81 -13.92 -14.03
C ILE A 17 -0.42 -13.48 -14.49
N ILE A 18 -0.39 -12.60 -15.48
CA ILE A 18 0.84 -12.11 -16.10
C ILE A 18 1.63 -11.13 -15.23
N PHE A 19 2.93 -11.35 -15.11
CA PHE A 19 3.84 -10.53 -14.29
C PHE A 19 4.06 -9.12 -14.89
N GLU A 20 4.14 -9.04 -16.20
CA GLU A 20 4.42 -7.81 -16.96
C GLU A 20 3.31 -6.76 -16.79
N ARG A 21 2.10 -7.19 -16.39
CA ARG A 21 1.01 -6.27 -16.04
C ARG A 21 1.30 -5.49 -14.77
N PHE A 22 2.06 -6.08 -13.84
CA PHE A 22 2.51 -5.47 -12.60
C PHE A 22 3.81 -4.67 -12.81
N LEU A 23 4.82 -5.26 -13.46
CA LEU A 23 6.09 -4.60 -13.75
C LEU A 23 6.51 -4.83 -15.20
N ASN A 24 6.31 -3.81 -16.04
CA ASN A 24 6.63 -3.88 -17.45
C ASN A 24 8.15 -3.70 -17.69
N PRO A 25 8.85 -4.65 -18.34
CA PRO A 25 10.29 -4.55 -18.59
C PRO A 25 10.69 -3.39 -19.52
N GLU A 26 9.79 -2.93 -20.38
CA GLU A 26 10.02 -1.83 -21.32
C GLU A 26 9.80 -0.44 -20.69
N ARG A 27 9.19 -0.38 -19.50
CA ARG A 27 8.88 0.87 -18.81
C ARG A 27 9.51 0.90 -17.43
N VAL A 28 10.54 1.73 -17.26
CA VAL A 28 11.12 2.01 -15.94
C VAL A 28 10.15 2.88 -15.14
N SER A 29 9.39 2.24 -14.26
CA SER A 29 8.54 2.89 -13.28
C SER A 29 8.57 2.11 -11.98
N MET A 30 8.52 2.82 -10.85
CA MET A 30 8.35 2.18 -9.55
C MET A 30 7.00 1.45 -9.52
N PRO A 31 6.96 0.14 -9.23
CA PRO A 31 5.71 -0.57 -9.06
C PRO A 31 5.06 -0.15 -7.73
N ASP A 32 3.73 -0.19 -7.69
CA ASP A 32 2.96 0.10 -6.48
C ASP A 32 2.34 -1.20 -5.93
N ILE A 33 2.44 -1.42 -4.62
CA ILE A 33 1.96 -2.63 -3.95
C ILE A 33 1.03 -2.22 -2.81
N ASP A 34 -0.27 -2.34 -3.06
CA ASP A 34 -1.29 -2.19 -2.04
C ASP A 34 -1.48 -3.52 -1.30
N VAL A 35 -1.43 -3.48 0.04
CA VAL A 35 -1.66 -4.64 0.90
C VAL A 35 -2.88 -4.41 1.78
N ASP A 36 -3.84 -5.32 1.68
CA ASP A 36 -5.03 -5.32 2.52
C ASP A 36 -4.75 -5.90 3.90
N PHE A 37 -5.14 -5.16 4.94
CA PHE A 37 -5.09 -5.63 6.32
C PHE A 37 -6.49 -5.67 6.94
N CYS A 38 -6.75 -6.65 7.80
CA CYS A 38 -7.96 -6.66 8.61
C CYS A 38 -7.99 -5.41 9.50
N MET A 39 -9.16 -4.74 9.57
CA MET A 39 -9.32 -3.50 10.36
C MET A 39 -8.83 -3.66 11.80
N ARG A 40 -9.08 -4.80 12.44
CA ARG A 40 -8.67 -5.07 13.83
C ARG A 40 -7.15 -5.10 14.05
N GLY A 41 -6.38 -5.44 13.00
CA GLY A 41 -4.92 -5.56 13.06
C GLY A 41 -4.17 -4.42 12.39
N ARG A 42 -4.87 -3.53 11.68
CA ARG A 42 -4.24 -2.46 10.88
C ARG A 42 -3.34 -1.54 11.72
N ASP A 43 -3.79 -1.14 12.90
CA ASP A 43 -3.02 -0.24 13.77
C ASP A 43 -1.71 -0.87 14.26
N GLN A 44 -1.68 -2.19 14.45
CA GLN A 44 -0.47 -2.91 14.84
C GLN A 44 0.55 -2.90 13.71
N VAL A 45 0.10 -3.05 12.46
CA VAL A 45 0.97 -2.97 11.29
C VAL A 45 1.52 -1.56 11.12
N ILE A 46 0.68 -0.52 11.25
CA ILE A 46 1.12 0.87 11.18
C ILE A 46 2.18 1.15 12.24
N ARG A 47 1.95 0.68 13.47
CA ARG A 47 2.91 0.83 14.57
C ARG A 47 4.23 0.12 14.28
N TYR A 48 4.17 -1.12 13.80
CA TYR A 48 5.36 -1.88 13.40
C TYR A 48 6.17 -1.13 12.34
N VAL A 49 5.51 -0.56 11.33
CA VAL A 49 6.17 0.22 10.27
C VAL A 49 6.81 1.49 10.85
N ALA A 50 6.13 2.22 11.73
CA ALA A 50 6.69 3.38 12.42
C ALA A 50 7.93 3.00 13.26
N GLU A 51 7.82 1.99 14.12
CA GLU A 51 8.92 1.52 14.96
C GLU A 51 10.12 1.02 14.15
N LYS A 52 9.86 0.45 12.96
CA LYS A 52 10.92 -0.09 12.10
C LYS A 52 11.69 0.98 11.32
N TYR A 53 11.02 2.06 10.93
CA TYR A 53 11.58 3.04 9.98
C TYR A 53 11.81 4.43 10.55
N ASP A 54 11.21 4.77 11.70
CA ASP A 54 11.55 5.99 12.42
C ASP A 54 12.99 5.90 12.97
N GLY A 55 13.72 7.01 12.91
CA GLY A 55 15.07 7.18 13.44
C GLY A 55 15.13 8.12 14.65
N GLU A 56 16.34 8.48 15.07
CA GLU A 56 16.57 9.41 16.18
C GLU A 56 16.67 10.88 15.71
N GLY A 57 16.43 11.83 16.61
CA GLY A 57 16.55 13.28 16.37
C GLY A 57 15.28 13.94 15.80
N ASP A 58 15.38 15.24 15.49
CA ASP A 58 14.24 16.05 15.02
C ASP A 58 13.66 15.58 13.66
N ASP A 59 14.50 14.95 12.82
CA ASP A 59 14.11 14.31 11.55
C ASP A 59 13.81 12.80 11.71
N GLY A 60 13.60 12.34 12.94
CA GLY A 60 13.43 10.92 13.26
C GLY A 60 12.14 10.33 12.71
N LYS A 61 11.06 11.11 12.59
CA LYS A 61 9.77 10.61 12.10
C LYS A 61 9.74 10.51 10.58
N ARG A 62 9.56 9.30 10.05
CA ARG A 62 9.56 9.03 8.60
C ARG A 62 8.25 8.40 8.11
N VAL A 63 7.34 8.03 9.03
CA VAL A 63 6.08 7.38 8.70
C VAL A 63 4.89 8.30 9.01
N ALA A 64 4.00 8.48 8.03
CA ALA A 64 2.78 9.26 8.16
C ALA A 64 1.63 8.66 7.32
N GLN A 65 0.38 9.03 7.64
CA GLN A 65 -0.79 8.65 6.85
C GLN A 65 -1.09 9.72 5.80
N ILE A 66 -1.43 9.30 4.59
CA ILE A 66 -1.90 10.19 3.53
C ILE A 66 -3.38 10.48 3.78
N ILE A 67 -3.76 11.76 3.74
CA ILE A 67 -5.15 12.21 3.92
C ILE A 67 -5.86 12.39 2.58
N THR A 68 -7.17 12.20 2.57
CA THR A 68 -8.04 12.51 1.43
C THR A 68 -8.82 13.80 1.70
N PHE A 69 -8.74 14.76 0.78
CA PHE A 69 -9.56 15.97 0.83
C PHE A 69 -10.91 15.73 0.15
N GLY A 70 -12.00 15.94 0.91
CA GLY A 70 -13.35 15.93 0.34
C GLY A 70 -13.62 17.21 -0.44
N THR A 71 -14.04 17.10 -1.70
CA THR A 71 -14.59 18.23 -2.46
C THR A 71 -16.09 18.36 -2.20
N LEU A 72 -16.63 19.57 -2.40
CA LEU A 72 -18.05 19.84 -2.20
C LEU A 72 -18.89 19.05 -3.23
N GLN A 73 -19.63 18.05 -2.75
CA GLN A 73 -20.49 17.23 -3.60
C GLN A 73 -21.84 17.90 -3.83
N ALA A 74 -22.38 17.86 -5.06
CA ALA A 74 -23.66 18.50 -5.40
C ALA A 74 -24.82 18.10 -4.46
N ARG A 75 -24.87 16.84 -4.00
CA ARG A 75 -25.88 16.38 -3.02
C ARG A 75 -25.68 16.94 -1.61
N ALA A 76 -24.44 17.27 -1.24
CA ALA A 76 -24.12 17.89 0.02
C ALA A 76 -24.40 19.41 0.03
N VAL A 77 -24.49 20.05 -1.15
CA VAL A 77 -24.83 21.48 -1.28
C VAL A 77 -26.31 21.76 -1.10
N ILE A 78 -27.16 20.79 -1.48
CA ILE A 78 -28.63 20.95 -1.46
C ILE A 78 -29.21 20.66 -0.06
N ARG A 79 -28.43 20.05 0.84
CA ARG A 79 -28.86 19.63 2.18
C ARG A 79 -28.44 20.63 3.25
#